data_AF-A0AAV0CCT1-F1
#
_entry.id   AF-A0AAV0CCT1-F1
#
_cell.length_a   1.000
_cell.length_b   1.000
_cell.length_c   1.000
_cell.angle_alpha   90.00
_cell.angle_beta   90.00
_cell.angle_gamma   90.00
#
_symmetry.space_group_name_H-M   'P 1'
#
loop_
_entity.id
_entity.type
_entity.pdbx_description
1 polymer ?
#
loop_
_entity_poly.entity_id
_entity_poly.type
_entity_poly.pdbx_seq_one_letter_code
_entity_poly.pdbx_strand_id
1 'polypeptide(L)'
;MLIVLLSGCHVEQRSCRVDLPGISEISMCNSSSSSTSTKSWLIHALAAGAAVAVAVGAHRYLSRSYKFRSRVVGIIPARFGSTRFPGKPLVNILGKPMIQRTWERAKLARTLDHVVVATDDDKIAECCKGFGAEVIMTSESCRNGTERCNEALQKLQKKYDIVVNIQGDEPLIEPEIIDGVVEALQAAPDAVFSTAVTSLKPEDAFDSNRVKCVVDGRGYAIYFSRGLIPFNKSGKVNPQFPYLLHLGIQSYDTKFLRIYPELQPTPLQLEEDLEQLKVLENGYKMKVIRVDHEAHGVDAPEDVDKIVQFMHKRNLS
;
A
#
# COMPACT_ATOMS: atom_id res chain seq x y z
N MET A 1 -13.36 22.31 -52.56
CA MET A 1 -12.23 22.74 -53.40
C MET A 1 -11.02 21.89 -53.01
N LEU A 2 -10.63 20.93 -53.88
CA LEU A 2 -9.49 19.98 -53.87
C LEU A 2 -9.30 19.06 -52.64
N ILE A 3 -9.61 17.74 -52.62
CA ILE A 3 -9.09 16.52 -53.35
C ILE A 3 -7.67 16.11 -52.86
N VAL A 4 -7.54 15.16 -51.91
CA VAL A 4 -7.34 13.67 -52.00
C VAL A 4 -5.98 13.23 -52.60
N LEU A 5 -5.19 12.43 -51.84
CA LEU A 5 -4.77 11.06 -52.21
C LEU A 5 -3.95 10.34 -51.12
N LEU A 6 -4.14 9.02 -51.13
CA LEU A 6 -3.76 7.96 -50.19
C LEU A 6 -2.53 7.16 -50.70
N SER A 7 -2.11 6.22 -49.85
CA SER A 7 -1.28 5.00 -50.11
C SER A 7 0.23 5.16 -49.93
N GLY A 8 0.98 4.25 -49.32
CA GLY A 8 0.72 2.88 -48.88
C GLY A 8 1.88 1.95 -49.29
N CYS A 9 2.34 1.12 -48.36
CA CYS A 9 3.06 -0.16 -48.53
C CYS A 9 4.56 -0.26 -48.87
N HIS A 10 5.25 -0.92 -47.92
CA HIS A 10 6.03 -2.16 -48.01
C HIS A 10 7.57 -2.17 -48.13
N VAL A 11 8.07 -3.02 -47.23
CA VAL A 11 9.42 -3.54 -46.90
C VAL A 11 10.12 -4.22 -48.07
N GLU A 12 11.44 -4.05 -48.18
CA GLU A 12 12.33 -5.13 -48.60
C GLU A 12 13.76 -4.97 -48.03
N GLN A 13 14.27 -6.03 -47.42
CA GLN A 13 15.65 -6.19 -46.93
C GLN A 13 16.60 -6.42 -48.11
N ARG A 14 17.84 -5.92 -48.05
CA ARG A 14 19.01 -6.60 -48.67
C ARG A 14 20.36 -6.15 -48.08
N SER A 15 21.18 -7.18 -47.94
CA SER A 15 22.56 -7.31 -47.47
C SER A 15 23.56 -6.28 -48.01
N CYS A 16 24.42 -5.74 -47.14
CA CYS A 16 25.66 -5.05 -47.51
C CYS A 16 26.88 -5.91 -47.15
N ARG A 17 27.62 -6.36 -48.16
CA ARG A 17 29.04 -6.72 -48.08
C ARG A 17 29.86 -5.49 -48.46
N VAL A 18 30.93 -5.20 -47.73
CA VAL A 18 31.90 -4.15 -48.04
C VAL A 18 33.25 -4.80 -48.27
N ASP A 19 33.77 -4.66 -49.49
CA ASP A 19 35.13 -5.03 -49.90
C ASP A 19 36.09 -3.84 -49.68
N LEU A 20 37.31 -4.14 -49.23
CA LEU A 20 38.44 -3.22 -49.03
C LEU A 20 39.41 -3.26 -50.24
N PRO A 21 40.15 -2.16 -50.51
CA PRO A 21 41.43 -2.26 -51.22
C PRO A 21 42.63 -1.70 -50.42
N GLY A 22 43.67 -2.54 -50.26
CA GLY A 22 45.01 -2.34 -50.84
C GLY A 22 46.06 -1.37 -50.25
N ILE A 23 47.15 -1.96 -49.70
CA ILE A 23 48.62 -1.69 -49.88
C ILE A 23 49.17 -0.36 -49.27
N SER A 24 50.16 -0.32 -48.38
CA SER A 24 51.59 -0.59 -48.64
C SER A 24 52.47 -0.84 -47.39
N GLU A 25 53.58 -1.53 -47.64
CA GLU A 25 54.63 -2.09 -46.76
C GLU A 25 55.46 -1.07 -45.95
N ILE A 26 55.92 -1.46 -44.75
CA ILE A 26 57.29 -1.20 -44.25
C ILE A 26 57.78 -2.45 -43.47
N SER A 27 58.98 -2.88 -43.84
CA SER A 27 59.77 -4.02 -43.34
C SER A 27 60.38 -3.77 -41.95
N MET A 28 60.51 -4.82 -41.12
CA MET A 28 61.78 -5.25 -40.49
C MET A 28 61.62 -6.54 -39.65
N CYS A 29 62.58 -7.45 -39.81
CA CYS A 29 62.70 -8.77 -39.17
C CYS A 29 62.88 -8.72 -37.63
N ASN A 30 62.32 -9.69 -36.88
CA ASN A 30 63.00 -10.93 -36.44
C ASN A 30 62.27 -11.61 -35.25
N SER A 31 62.07 -12.93 -35.39
CA SER A 31 62.04 -14.01 -34.37
C SER A 31 61.60 -13.73 -32.91
N SER A 32 60.54 -14.40 -32.44
CA SER A 32 60.63 -15.53 -31.47
C SER A 32 59.28 -15.89 -30.79
N SER A 33 59.03 -17.21 -30.72
CA SER A 33 58.30 -18.00 -29.71
C SER A 33 56.83 -17.70 -29.32
N SER A 34 55.95 -18.58 -29.80
CA SER A 34 54.95 -19.38 -29.06
C SER A 34 54.43 -18.91 -27.67
N SER A 35 53.16 -18.50 -27.58
CA SER A 35 52.30 -18.69 -26.39
C SER A 35 50.86 -18.18 -26.65
N THR A 36 50.00 -19.00 -27.27
CA THR A 36 48.60 -18.56 -27.51
C THR A 36 47.52 -19.62 -27.35
N SER A 37 47.81 -20.77 -26.72
CA SER A 37 46.79 -21.81 -26.50
C SER A 37 46.23 -21.88 -25.07
N THR A 38 46.92 -21.35 -24.06
CA THR A 38 46.53 -21.53 -22.65
C THR A 38 45.64 -20.41 -22.11
N LYS A 39 45.70 -19.21 -22.72
CA LYS A 39 44.93 -18.04 -22.25
C LYS A 39 43.45 -18.06 -22.67
N SER A 40 43.12 -18.76 -23.75
CA SER A 40 41.73 -18.81 -24.27
C SER A 40 40.81 -19.65 -23.38
N TRP A 41 41.28 -20.80 -22.86
CA TRP A 41 40.48 -21.65 -21.97
C TRP A 41 40.16 -20.98 -20.63
N LEU A 42 41.08 -20.18 -20.08
CA LEU A 42 40.87 -19.42 -18.85
C LEU A 42 39.77 -18.36 -19.01
N ILE A 43 39.74 -17.66 -20.15
CA ILE A 43 38.73 -16.63 -20.43
C ILE A 43 37.34 -17.27 -20.62
N HIS A 44 37.25 -18.39 -21.35
CA HIS A 44 35.98 -19.10 -21.53
C HIS A 44 35.47 -19.73 -20.22
N ALA A 45 36.36 -20.27 -19.38
CA ALA A 45 36.00 -20.83 -18.08
C ALA A 45 35.51 -19.75 -17.09
N LEU A 46 36.15 -18.57 -17.08
CA LEU A 46 35.71 -17.41 -16.29
C LEU A 46 34.36 -16.86 -16.76
N ALA A 47 34.17 -16.75 -18.08
CA ALA A 47 32.91 -16.28 -18.66
C ALA A 47 31.75 -17.26 -18.39
N ALA A 48 31.99 -18.57 -18.52
CA ALA A 48 31.01 -19.60 -18.18
C ALA A 48 30.69 -19.61 -16.68
N GLY A 49 31.70 -19.47 -15.81
CA GLY A 49 31.51 -19.37 -14.36
C GLY A 49 30.70 -18.14 -13.93
N ALA A 50 30.96 -16.99 -14.55
CA ALA A 50 30.19 -15.76 -14.32
C ALA A 50 28.74 -15.90 -14.80
N ALA A 51 28.51 -16.49 -15.98
CA ALA A 51 27.16 -16.72 -16.50
C ALA A 51 26.35 -17.69 -15.64
N VAL A 52 26.98 -18.75 -15.13
CA VAL A 52 26.33 -19.70 -14.19
C VAL A 52 26.05 -19.04 -12.84
N ALA A 53 26.96 -18.22 -12.31
CA ALA A 53 26.73 -17.48 -11.06
C ALA A 53 25.59 -16.46 -11.19
N VAL A 54 25.50 -15.76 -12.32
CA VAL A 54 24.39 -14.84 -12.64
C VAL A 54 23.09 -15.61 -12.82
N ALA A 55 23.09 -16.75 -13.51
CA ALA A 55 21.91 -17.59 -13.68
C ALA A 55 21.42 -18.22 -12.36
N VAL A 56 22.35 -18.66 -11.49
CA VAL A 56 22.03 -19.17 -10.15
C VAL A 56 21.57 -18.04 -9.22
N GLY A 57 22.18 -16.85 -9.31
CA GLY A 57 21.74 -15.66 -8.61
C GLY A 57 20.36 -15.20 -9.04
N ALA A 58 20.09 -15.15 -10.35
CA ALA A 58 18.80 -14.85 -10.94
C ALA A 58 17.77 -15.92 -10.59
N HIS A 59 18.13 -17.21 -10.67
CA HIS A 59 17.25 -18.31 -10.27
C HIS A 59 16.95 -18.26 -8.77
N ARG A 60 17.91 -17.97 -7.88
CA ARG A 60 17.66 -17.82 -6.43
C ARG A 60 16.85 -16.56 -6.10
N TYR A 61 17.03 -15.49 -6.88
CA TYR A 61 16.25 -14.27 -6.77
C TYR A 61 14.80 -14.49 -7.23
N LEU A 62 14.60 -15.20 -8.34
CA LEU A 62 13.30 -15.56 -8.91
C LEU A 62 12.62 -16.71 -8.15
N SER A 63 13.38 -17.63 -7.55
CA SER A 63 12.89 -18.78 -6.78
C SER A 63 12.74 -18.48 -5.30
N ARG A 64 12.79 -17.20 -4.88
CA ARG A 64 12.42 -16.80 -3.53
C ARG A 64 10.92 -17.04 -3.40
N SER A 65 10.55 -18.28 -3.07
CA SER A 65 9.18 -18.72 -2.87
C SER A 65 8.64 -17.98 -1.66
N TYR A 66 8.09 -16.79 -1.89
CA TYR A 66 7.38 -16.05 -0.88
C TYR A 66 6.17 -16.88 -0.48
N LYS A 67 6.12 -17.28 0.80
CA LYS A 67 4.96 -17.95 1.37
C LYS A 67 3.75 -17.05 1.11
N PHE A 68 2.75 -17.58 0.43
CA PHE A 68 1.49 -16.87 0.19
C PHE A 68 0.84 -16.51 1.54
N ARG A 69 0.36 -15.27 1.65
CA ARG A 69 -0.21 -14.73 2.89
C ARG A 69 -1.69 -15.10 2.97
N SER A 70 -1.96 -16.33 3.37
CA SER A 70 -3.30 -16.94 3.29
C SER A 70 -4.26 -16.52 4.39
N ARG A 71 -3.77 -16.31 5.62
CA ARG A 71 -4.62 -16.12 6.79
C ARG A 71 -4.72 -14.66 7.16
N VAL A 72 -5.93 -14.15 7.30
CA VAL A 72 -6.20 -12.71 7.43
C VAL A 72 -7.14 -12.45 8.60
N VAL A 73 -6.79 -11.49 9.46
CA VAL A 73 -7.66 -11.00 10.52
C VAL A 73 -7.94 -9.51 10.36
N GLY A 74 -9.20 -9.12 10.43
CA GLY A 74 -9.61 -7.74 10.60
C GLY A 74 -9.64 -7.39 12.08
N ILE A 75 -8.99 -6.29 12.45
CA ILE A 75 -9.00 -5.75 13.81
C ILE A 75 -9.55 -4.34 13.74
N ILE A 76 -10.61 -4.08 14.51
CA ILE A 76 -11.21 -2.75 14.65
C ILE A 76 -10.72 -2.15 15.96
N PRO A 77 -9.69 -1.27 15.95
CA PRO A 77 -9.26 -0.59 17.15
C PRO A 77 -10.28 0.45 17.58
N ALA A 78 -10.58 0.49 18.87
CA ALA A 78 -11.47 1.45 19.49
C ALA A 78 -10.88 1.96 20.79
N ARG A 79 -11.09 3.24 21.07
CA ARG A 79 -10.71 3.89 22.34
C ARG A 79 -11.82 4.84 22.76
N PHE A 80 -12.03 4.97 24.07
CA PHE A 80 -12.99 5.93 24.60
C PHE A 80 -12.43 7.35 24.59
N GLY A 81 -11.14 7.50 24.88
CA GLY A 81 -10.44 8.75 25.17
C GLY A 81 -10.09 9.64 23.97
N SER A 82 -10.96 9.76 22.97
CA SER A 82 -10.80 10.84 21.97
C SER A 82 -11.11 12.18 22.63
N THR A 83 -10.13 13.08 22.71
CA THR A 83 -10.28 14.41 23.34
C THR A 83 -11.31 15.28 22.62
N ARG A 84 -11.44 15.14 21.30
CA ARG A 84 -12.36 15.91 20.46
C ARG A 84 -13.76 15.30 20.39
N PHE A 85 -13.87 13.99 20.60
CA PHE A 85 -15.16 13.29 20.53
C PHE A 85 -15.19 12.11 21.51
N PRO A 86 -15.38 12.37 22.82
CA PRO A 86 -15.42 11.32 23.83
C PRO A 86 -16.52 10.29 23.53
N GLY A 87 -16.21 9.01 23.64
CA GLY A 87 -17.17 7.94 23.36
C GLY A 87 -17.57 7.82 21.88
N LYS A 88 -16.81 8.41 20.95
CA LYS A 88 -17.01 8.35 19.50
C LYS A 88 -17.46 6.96 18.99
N PRO A 89 -16.79 5.83 19.33
CA PRO A 89 -17.22 4.51 18.83
C PRO A 89 -18.66 4.11 19.20
N LEU A 90 -19.20 4.65 20.30
CA LEU A 90 -20.52 4.34 20.84
C LEU A 90 -21.62 5.29 20.33
N VAL A 91 -21.28 6.27 19.50
CA VAL A 91 -22.23 7.22 18.94
C VAL A 91 -23.31 6.50 18.16
N ASN A 92 -24.56 6.85 18.44
CA ASN A 92 -25.71 6.25 17.80
C ASN A 92 -25.89 6.80 16.37
N ILE A 93 -25.89 5.91 15.40
CA ILE A 93 -26.20 6.18 14.01
C ILE A 93 -27.41 5.31 13.66
N LEU A 94 -28.58 5.91 13.45
CA LEU A 94 -29.83 5.21 13.10
C LEU A 94 -30.12 3.96 13.98
N GLY A 95 -29.95 4.08 15.29
CA GLY A 95 -30.27 3.02 16.26
C GLY A 95 -29.16 2.00 16.52
N LYS A 96 -27.99 2.14 15.88
CA LYS A 96 -26.82 1.29 16.13
C LYS A 96 -25.60 2.14 16.54
N PRO A 97 -24.76 1.68 17.49
CA PRO A 97 -23.45 2.27 17.74
C PRO A 97 -22.60 2.28 16.47
N MET A 98 -21.82 3.34 16.25
CA MET A 98 -20.96 3.48 15.08
C MET A 98 -20.04 2.26 14.88
N ILE A 99 -19.42 1.77 15.96
CA ILE A 99 -18.54 0.60 15.92
C ILE A 99 -19.26 -0.68 15.48
N GLN A 100 -20.56 -0.83 15.80
CA GLN A 100 -21.36 -1.95 15.33
C GLN A 100 -21.49 -1.89 13.80
N ARG A 101 -21.71 -0.70 13.23
CA ARG A 101 -21.84 -0.54 11.77
C ARG A 101 -20.55 -0.91 11.06
N THR A 102 -19.40 -0.42 11.55
CA THR A 102 -18.09 -0.81 11.02
C THR A 102 -17.86 -2.32 11.10
N TRP A 103 -18.20 -2.95 12.24
CA TRP A 103 -18.06 -4.39 12.42
C TRP A 103 -18.96 -5.21 11.48
N GLU A 104 -20.23 -4.80 11.31
CA GLU A 104 -21.16 -5.45 10.38
C GLU A 104 -20.65 -5.36 8.94
N ARG A 105 -20.11 -4.20 8.53
CA ARG A 105 -19.51 -4.02 7.19
C ARG A 105 -18.25 -4.87 7.02
N ALA A 106 -17.34 -4.85 8.01
CA ALA A 106 -16.11 -5.64 7.96
C ALA A 106 -16.38 -7.15 7.81
N LYS A 107 -17.42 -7.68 8.46
CA LYS A 107 -17.81 -9.08 8.35
C LYS A 107 -18.29 -9.52 6.96
N LEU A 108 -18.65 -8.57 6.09
CA LEU A 108 -19.04 -8.87 4.71
C LEU A 108 -17.83 -9.02 3.78
N ALA A 109 -16.62 -8.64 4.22
CA ALA A 109 -15.40 -8.80 3.44
C ALA A 109 -15.05 -10.28 3.27
N ARG A 110 -14.79 -10.70 2.03
CA ARG A 110 -14.54 -12.12 1.68
C ARG A 110 -13.17 -12.59 2.14
N THR A 111 -12.20 -11.68 2.21
CA THR A 111 -10.80 -12.01 2.48
C THR A 111 -10.50 -12.19 3.97
N LEU A 112 -11.39 -11.80 4.88
CA LEU A 112 -11.17 -11.90 6.32
C LEU A 112 -11.61 -13.27 6.86
N ASP A 113 -10.69 -14.01 7.46
CA ASP A 113 -11.03 -15.25 8.19
C ASP A 113 -11.66 -14.97 9.55
N HIS A 114 -11.39 -13.78 10.10
CA HIS A 114 -11.75 -13.40 11.46
C HIS A 114 -11.86 -11.89 11.60
N VAL A 115 -12.83 -11.40 12.39
CA VAL A 115 -13.00 -9.97 12.69
C VAL A 115 -13.16 -9.81 14.19
N VAL A 116 -12.31 -8.98 14.80
CA VAL A 116 -12.36 -8.68 16.24
C VAL A 116 -12.33 -7.18 16.49
N VAL A 117 -12.86 -6.77 17.64
CA VAL A 117 -12.69 -5.41 18.18
C VAL A 117 -11.56 -5.42 19.21
N ALA A 118 -10.66 -4.45 19.13
CA ALA A 118 -9.59 -4.26 20.11
C ALA A 118 -9.81 -2.95 20.87
N THR A 119 -9.99 -3.01 22.19
CA THR A 119 -10.32 -1.84 23.02
C THR A 119 -9.64 -1.91 24.38
N ASP A 120 -9.40 -0.77 25.00
CA ASP A 120 -8.99 -0.63 26.40
C ASP A 120 -10.16 -0.36 27.34
N ASP A 121 -11.32 0.00 26.81
CA ASP A 121 -12.48 0.43 27.59
C ASP A 121 -13.56 -0.67 27.73
N ASP A 122 -13.98 -0.91 28.97
CA ASP A 122 -14.98 -1.93 29.31
C ASP A 122 -16.38 -1.62 28.76
N LYS A 123 -16.77 -0.35 28.62
CA LYS A 123 -18.09 0.02 28.07
C LYS A 123 -18.14 -0.26 26.57
N ILE A 124 -17.05 0.02 25.86
CA ILE A 124 -16.90 -0.37 24.45
C ILE A 124 -16.94 -1.90 24.34
N ALA A 125 -16.21 -2.60 25.22
CA ALA A 125 -16.18 -4.06 25.20
C ALA A 125 -17.56 -4.69 25.45
N GLU A 126 -18.31 -4.20 26.44
CA GLU A 126 -19.67 -4.65 26.75
C GLU A 126 -20.63 -4.40 25.59
N CYS A 127 -20.59 -3.18 25.02
CA CYS A 127 -21.38 -2.84 23.84
C CYS A 127 -21.10 -3.79 22.67
N CYS A 128 -19.81 -4.07 22.40
CA CYS A 128 -19.40 -4.95 21.30
C CYS A 128 -19.83 -6.40 21.49
N LYS A 129 -19.70 -6.93 22.71
CA LYS A 129 -20.21 -8.25 23.06
C LYS A 129 -21.72 -8.34 22.90
N GLY A 130 -22.46 -7.26 23.19
CA GLY A 130 -23.92 -7.19 23.05
C GLY A 130 -24.44 -7.46 21.63
N PHE A 131 -23.68 -7.11 20.59
CA PHE A 131 -24.00 -7.42 19.19
C PHE A 131 -23.21 -8.61 18.62
N GLY A 132 -22.49 -9.35 19.46
CA GLY A 132 -21.82 -10.60 19.09
C GLY A 132 -20.42 -10.45 18.49
N ALA A 133 -19.76 -9.29 18.66
CA ALA A 133 -18.36 -9.17 18.29
C ALA A 133 -17.44 -9.84 19.32
N GLU A 134 -16.41 -10.53 18.83
CA GLU A 134 -15.28 -10.95 19.67
C GLU A 134 -14.46 -9.71 20.03
N VAL A 135 -14.14 -9.56 21.32
CA VAL A 135 -13.42 -8.41 21.86
C VAL A 135 -12.11 -8.85 22.49
N ILE A 136 -11.03 -8.19 22.10
CA ILE A 136 -9.71 -8.34 22.70
C ILE A 136 -9.41 -7.09 23.52
N MET A 137 -9.29 -7.26 24.84
CA MET A 137 -8.85 -6.17 25.71
C MET A 137 -7.37 -5.88 25.46
N THR A 138 -7.04 -4.61 25.20
CA THR A 138 -5.69 -4.09 24.95
C THR A 138 -5.30 -3.06 26.00
N SER A 139 -4.02 -2.75 26.12
CA SER A 139 -3.51 -1.75 27.05
C SER A 139 -3.86 -0.32 26.59
N GLU A 140 -4.14 0.54 27.56
CA GLU A 140 -4.21 2.00 27.38
C GLU A 140 -2.87 2.61 26.91
N SER A 141 -1.76 1.89 27.09
CA SER A 141 -0.42 2.34 26.66
C SER A 141 -0.21 2.30 25.14
N CYS A 142 -1.10 1.64 24.38
CA CYS A 142 -1.06 1.64 22.93
C CYS A 142 -1.21 3.07 22.40
N ARG A 143 -0.17 3.59 21.75
CA ARG A 143 -0.12 5.00 21.31
C ARG A 143 -1.13 5.28 20.19
N ASN A 144 -1.44 4.26 19.39
CA ASN A 144 -2.32 4.37 18.23
C ASN A 144 -3.02 3.05 17.88
N GLY A 145 -3.87 3.11 16.85
CA GLY A 145 -4.60 1.95 16.34
C GLY A 145 -3.68 0.84 15.83
N THR A 146 -2.53 1.19 15.24
CA THR A 146 -1.56 0.21 14.72
C THR A 146 -0.94 -0.62 15.84
N GLU A 147 -0.50 0.02 16.93
CA GLU A 147 0.03 -0.68 18.12
C GLU A 147 -1.04 -1.52 18.80
N ARG A 148 -2.27 -1.00 18.87
CA ARG A 148 -3.42 -1.74 19.40
C ARG A 148 -3.70 -3.00 18.59
N CYS A 149 -3.63 -2.93 17.27
CA CYS A 149 -3.73 -4.09 16.39
C CYS A 149 -2.61 -5.10 16.66
N ASN A 150 -1.37 -4.65 16.86
CA ASN A 150 -0.25 -5.53 17.20
C ASN A 150 -0.46 -6.23 18.56
N GLU A 151 -0.89 -5.51 19.60
CA GLU A 151 -1.16 -6.11 20.91
C GLU A 151 -2.31 -7.13 20.83
N ALA A 152 -3.40 -6.78 20.14
CA ALA A 152 -4.53 -7.69 19.93
C ALA A 152 -4.11 -8.96 19.18
N LEU A 153 -3.27 -8.82 18.15
CA LEU A 153 -2.71 -9.96 17.42
C LEU A 153 -1.90 -10.91 18.30
N GLN A 154 -1.12 -10.37 19.25
CA GLN A 154 -0.36 -11.19 20.20
C GLN A 154 -1.29 -11.98 21.14
N LYS A 155 -2.43 -11.37 21.53
CA LYS A 155 -3.43 -11.98 22.41
C LYS A 155 -4.33 -13.01 21.71
N LEU A 156 -4.51 -12.91 20.39
CA LEU A 156 -5.41 -13.79 19.62
C LEU A 156 -4.98 -15.28 19.57
N GLN A 157 -3.77 -15.64 20.02
CA GLN A 157 -3.21 -17.02 20.07
C GLN A 157 -3.36 -17.86 18.78
N LYS A 158 -3.77 -17.25 17.67
CA LYS A 158 -3.96 -17.83 16.34
C LYS A 158 -2.92 -17.26 15.40
N LYS A 159 -2.51 -18.05 14.41
CA LYS A 159 -1.58 -17.59 13.36
C LYS A 159 -2.37 -16.90 12.23
N TYR A 160 -1.95 -15.69 11.93
CA TYR A 160 -2.36 -14.90 10.76
C TYR A 160 -1.12 -14.45 10.01
N ASP A 161 -1.25 -14.29 8.69
CA ASP A 161 -0.21 -13.75 7.82
C ASP A 161 -0.44 -12.24 7.59
N ILE A 162 -1.70 -11.80 7.51
CA ILE A 162 -2.10 -10.39 7.34
C ILE A 162 -3.03 -9.94 8.48
N VAL A 163 -2.83 -8.69 8.92
CA VAL A 163 -3.77 -7.97 9.79
C VAL A 163 -4.30 -6.75 9.04
N VAL A 164 -5.62 -6.59 8.99
CA VAL A 164 -6.26 -5.37 8.51
C VAL A 164 -6.64 -4.51 9.71
N ASN A 165 -6.07 -3.32 9.81
CA ASN A 165 -6.47 -2.27 10.73
C ASN A 165 -7.67 -1.53 10.11
N ILE A 166 -8.87 -1.82 10.60
CA ILE A 166 -10.15 -1.31 10.09
C ILE A 166 -10.61 -0.20 11.03
N GLN A 167 -10.59 1.05 10.57
CA GLN A 167 -10.87 2.19 11.44
C GLN A 167 -12.30 2.14 11.99
N GLY A 168 -12.44 2.22 13.33
CA GLY A 168 -13.73 2.14 14.01
C GLY A 168 -14.67 3.32 13.75
N ASP A 169 -14.20 4.35 13.07
CA ASP A 169 -14.91 5.58 12.72
C ASP A 169 -15.28 5.70 11.24
N GLU A 170 -15.14 4.61 10.48
CA GLU A 170 -15.64 4.48 9.12
C GLU A 170 -16.86 3.53 9.06
N PRO A 171 -18.05 3.96 9.55
CA PRO A 171 -19.24 3.09 9.66
C PRO A 171 -19.78 2.60 8.30
N LEU A 172 -19.32 3.21 7.21
CA LEU A 172 -19.74 2.93 5.84
C LEU A 172 -18.63 2.32 4.98
N ILE A 173 -17.54 1.84 5.59
CA ILE A 173 -16.47 1.16 4.87
C ILE A 173 -17.04 0.09 3.93
N GLU A 174 -16.55 0.08 2.69
CA GLU A 174 -16.95 -0.89 1.69
C GLU A 174 -16.12 -2.18 1.84
N PRO A 175 -16.75 -3.36 1.95
CA PRO A 175 -16.06 -4.65 2.05
C PRO A 175 -15.03 -4.87 0.94
N GLU A 176 -15.33 -4.37 -0.26
CA GLU A 176 -14.47 -4.47 -1.44
C GLU A 176 -13.15 -3.70 -1.27
N ILE A 177 -13.13 -2.64 -0.44
CA ILE A 177 -11.90 -1.91 -0.13
C ILE A 177 -11.03 -2.74 0.82
N ILE A 178 -11.64 -3.39 1.82
CA ILE A 178 -10.96 -4.33 2.72
C ILE A 178 -10.34 -5.47 1.91
N ASP A 179 -11.14 -6.07 1.02
CA ASP A 179 -10.68 -7.16 0.15
C ASP A 179 -9.53 -6.69 -0.76
N GLY A 180 -9.67 -5.52 -1.37
CA GLY A 180 -8.66 -4.96 -2.26
C GLY A 180 -7.31 -4.71 -1.58
N VAL A 181 -7.29 -4.15 -0.35
CA VAL A 181 -6.02 -3.92 0.35
C VAL A 181 -5.34 -5.25 0.70
N VAL A 182 -6.10 -6.25 1.12
CA VAL A 182 -5.57 -7.58 1.43
C VAL A 182 -4.98 -8.23 0.18
N GLU A 183 -5.72 -8.26 -0.92
CA GLU A 183 -5.30 -8.87 -2.18
C GLU A 183 -4.06 -8.16 -2.75
N ALA A 184 -4.00 -6.83 -2.65
CA ALA A 184 -2.84 -6.05 -3.06
C ALA A 184 -1.58 -6.42 -2.27
N LEU A 185 -1.73 -6.67 -0.96
CA LEU A 185 -0.63 -7.08 -0.10
C LEU A 185 -0.21 -8.54 -0.35
N GLN A 186 -1.16 -9.43 -0.63
CA GLN A 186 -0.89 -10.81 -1.05
C GLN A 186 -0.10 -10.86 -2.37
N ALA A 187 -0.45 -10.00 -3.33
CA ALA A 187 0.20 -9.89 -4.63
C ALA A 187 1.56 -9.15 -4.60
N ALA A 188 1.89 -8.46 -3.51
CA ALA A 188 3.12 -7.69 -3.35
C ALA A 188 4.01 -8.28 -2.25
N PRO A 189 4.73 -9.38 -2.52
CA PRO A 189 5.55 -10.08 -1.51
C PRO A 189 6.66 -9.22 -0.89
N ASP A 190 7.10 -8.16 -1.57
CA ASP A 190 8.10 -7.20 -1.11
C ASP A 190 7.51 -6.00 -0.35
N ALA A 191 6.19 -5.85 -0.30
CA ALA A 191 5.50 -4.87 0.52
C ALA A 191 5.16 -5.45 1.90
N VAL A 192 5.27 -4.62 2.92
CA VAL A 192 4.87 -4.97 4.30
C VAL A 192 3.52 -4.39 4.71
N PHE A 193 2.99 -3.52 3.86
CA PHE A 193 1.84 -2.69 4.11
C PHE A 193 1.08 -2.47 2.81
N SER A 194 -0.25 -2.39 2.87
CA SER A 194 -1.05 -1.83 1.80
C SER A 194 -2.15 -0.92 2.32
N THR A 195 -2.59 0.01 1.48
CA THR A 195 -3.68 0.95 1.75
C THR A 195 -4.42 1.31 0.46
N ALA A 196 -5.46 2.13 0.56
CA ALA A 196 -6.27 2.58 -0.54
C ALA A 196 -6.22 4.11 -0.70
N VAL A 197 -6.44 4.55 -1.94
CA VAL A 197 -6.67 5.96 -2.28
C VAL A 197 -7.90 6.09 -3.16
N THR A 198 -8.56 7.23 -3.06
CA THR A 198 -9.65 7.65 -3.96
C THR A 198 -9.27 8.98 -4.65
N SER A 199 -10.07 9.42 -5.61
CA SER A 199 -9.89 10.75 -6.20
C SER A 199 -10.19 11.84 -5.18
N LEU A 200 -9.25 12.79 -5.03
CA LEU A 200 -9.45 13.98 -4.21
C LEU A 200 -10.32 14.98 -4.96
N LYS A 201 -11.36 15.49 -4.30
CA LYS A 201 -12.19 16.56 -4.85
C LYS A 201 -11.42 17.89 -4.84
N PRO A 202 -11.48 18.72 -5.90
CA PRO A 202 -10.72 19.98 -5.95
C PRO A 202 -10.95 20.93 -4.77
N GLU A 203 -12.17 20.95 -4.23
CA GLU A 203 -12.53 21.73 -3.03
C GLU A 203 -11.78 21.29 -1.76
N ASP A 204 -11.36 20.03 -1.68
CA ASP A 204 -10.65 19.45 -0.54
C ASP A 204 -9.12 19.62 -0.65
N ALA A 205 -8.62 20.22 -1.74
CA ALA A 205 -7.20 20.25 -2.08
C ALA A 205 -6.29 20.79 -0.96
N PHE A 206 -6.76 21.83 -0.27
CA PHE A 206 -6.02 22.52 0.78
C PHE A 206 -6.45 22.15 2.20
N ASP A 207 -7.39 21.22 2.36
CA ASP A 207 -7.74 20.71 3.69
C ASP A 207 -6.62 19.79 4.21
N SER A 208 -6.03 20.16 5.35
CA SER A 208 -4.95 19.42 6.00
C SER A 208 -5.41 18.13 6.68
N ASN A 209 -6.72 17.95 6.87
CA ASN A 209 -7.30 16.68 7.33
C ASN A 209 -7.44 15.67 6.18
N ARG A 210 -7.42 16.13 4.93
CA ARG A 210 -7.51 15.30 3.72
C ARG A 210 -6.10 14.95 3.28
N VAL A 211 -5.59 13.81 3.72
CA VAL A 211 -4.20 13.39 3.44
C VAL A 211 -4.03 13.00 1.97
N LYS A 212 -3.08 13.62 1.28
CA LYS A 212 -2.76 13.30 -0.11
C LYS A 212 -1.72 12.19 -0.18
N CYS A 213 -1.76 11.41 -1.24
CA CYS A 213 -0.76 10.38 -1.54
C CYS A 213 -0.24 10.52 -2.97
N VAL A 214 1.05 10.28 -3.18
CA VAL A 214 1.63 10.11 -4.52
C VAL A 214 2.14 8.69 -4.65
N VAL A 215 1.93 8.08 -5.82
CA VAL A 215 2.23 6.67 -6.09
C VAL A 215 3.11 6.51 -7.33
N ASP A 216 3.99 5.51 -7.33
CA ASP A 216 4.83 5.18 -8.49
C ASP A 216 4.04 4.42 -9.56
N GLY A 217 4.66 4.23 -10.74
CA GLY A 217 4.06 3.49 -11.85
C GLY A 217 3.81 2.01 -11.59
N ARG A 218 4.30 1.47 -10.46
CA ARG A 218 4.05 0.10 -9.99
C ARG A 218 3.03 0.06 -8.85
N GLY A 219 2.42 1.19 -8.48
CA GLY A 219 1.43 1.27 -7.41
C GLY A 219 2.01 1.15 -6.00
N TYR A 220 3.26 1.58 -5.79
CA TYR A 220 3.82 1.77 -4.45
C TYR A 220 3.70 3.23 -4.03
N ALA A 221 3.44 3.48 -2.75
CA ALA A 221 3.47 4.84 -2.21
C ALA A 221 4.88 5.43 -2.36
N ILE A 222 4.95 6.66 -2.86
CA ILE A 222 6.17 7.49 -2.87
C ILE A 222 6.17 8.37 -1.62
N TYR A 223 5.05 9.03 -1.32
CA TYR A 223 4.93 9.95 -0.18
C TYR A 223 3.48 10.23 0.19
N PHE A 224 3.26 10.64 1.44
CA PHE A 224 1.98 11.12 1.97
C PHE A 224 2.19 12.51 2.55
N SER A 225 1.21 13.41 2.39
CA SER A 225 1.30 14.77 2.92
C SER A 225 -0.07 15.36 3.23
N ARG A 226 -0.14 16.20 4.26
CA ARG A 226 -1.27 17.10 4.50
C ARG A 226 -1.28 18.27 3.52
N GLY A 227 -0.14 18.60 2.91
CA GLY A 227 -0.03 19.56 1.82
C GLY A 227 -0.50 19.01 0.47
N LEU A 228 -0.87 19.89 -0.46
CA LEU A 228 -1.26 19.48 -1.82
C LEU A 228 -0.04 18.94 -2.57
N ILE A 229 -0.08 17.64 -2.88
CA ILE A 229 0.95 16.95 -3.66
C ILE A 229 0.33 16.17 -4.83
N PRO A 230 0.97 16.15 -6.02
CA PRO A 230 2.16 16.92 -6.37
C PRO A 230 1.84 18.42 -6.54
N PHE A 231 2.77 19.27 -6.11
CA PHE A 231 2.69 20.70 -6.38
C PHE A 231 3.02 20.97 -7.85
N ASN A 232 2.32 21.93 -8.47
CA ASN A 232 2.57 22.33 -9.85
C ASN A 232 3.07 23.79 -9.91
N LYS A 233 3.74 24.16 -11.00
CA LYS A 233 4.37 25.49 -11.15
C LYS A 233 3.38 26.66 -11.10
N SER A 234 2.10 26.43 -11.40
CA SER A 234 1.10 27.52 -11.37
C SER A 234 0.65 27.85 -9.94
N GLY A 235 0.94 26.98 -8.97
CA GLY A 235 0.48 27.12 -7.59
C GLY A 235 -1.04 26.99 -7.44
N LYS A 236 -1.74 26.52 -8.48
CA LYS A 236 -3.20 26.36 -8.49
C LYS A 236 -3.55 24.89 -8.58
N VAL A 237 -4.68 24.49 -8.01
CA VAL A 237 -5.22 23.14 -8.19
C VAL A 237 -5.51 22.92 -9.67
N ASN A 238 -4.97 21.84 -10.25
CA ASN A 238 -5.32 21.41 -11.60
C ASN A 238 -6.50 20.42 -11.54
N PRO A 239 -7.72 20.82 -11.91
CA PRO A 239 -8.88 19.93 -11.79
C PRO A 239 -8.85 18.74 -12.76
N GLN A 240 -7.96 18.74 -13.78
CA GLN A 240 -7.77 17.59 -14.66
C GLN A 240 -6.72 16.61 -14.13
N PHE A 241 -5.94 16.98 -13.12
CA PHE A 241 -4.95 16.08 -12.53
C PHE A 241 -5.60 15.20 -11.47
N PRO A 242 -5.41 13.86 -11.50
CA PRO A 242 -6.04 12.95 -10.55
C PRO A 242 -5.28 12.95 -9.22
N TYR A 243 -5.45 14.00 -8.43
CA TYR A 243 -4.98 14.04 -7.05
C TYR A 243 -5.59 12.89 -6.25
N LEU A 244 -4.78 12.25 -5.40
CA LEU A 244 -5.19 11.05 -4.67
C LEU A 244 -5.36 11.38 -3.18
N LEU A 245 -6.55 11.10 -2.66
CA LEU A 245 -6.89 11.15 -1.24
C LEU A 245 -6.63 9.77 -0.62
N HIS A 246 -5.80 9.71 0.42
CA HIS A 246 -5.55 8.50 1.19
C HIS A 246 -6.76 8.12 2.07
N LEU A 247 -7.12 6.83 2.05
CA LEU A 247 -8.13 6.25 2.93
C LEU A 247 -7.42 5.58 4.11
N GLY A 248 -7.91 5.79 5.34
CA GLY A 248 -7.24 5.37 6.58
C GLY A 248 -7.15 3.86 6.81
N ILE A 249 -7.67 3.05 5.89
CA ILE A 249 -7.60 1.59 5.93
C ILE A 249 -6.19 1.08 5.60
N GLN A 250 -5.72 0.11 6.39
CA GLN A 250 -4.36 -0.37 6.31
C GLN A 250 -4.34 -1.89 6.49
N SER A 251 -3.64 -2.60 5.62
CA SER A 251 -3.30 -4.02 5.86
C SER A 251 -1.80 -4.18 6.05
N TYR A 252 -1.41 -5.05 6.98
CA TYR A 252 -0.03 -5.25 7.40
C TYR A 252 0.36 -6.72 7.27
N ASP A 253 1.59 -6.96 6.83
CA ASP A 253 2.24 -8.24 7.07
C ASP A 253 2.44 -8.41 8.58
N THR A 254 2.03 -9.56 9.12
CA THR A 254 2.07 -9.82 10.57
C THR A 254 3.49 -9.76 11.13
N LYS A 255 4.53 -10.13 10.37
CA LYS A 255 5.90 -10.07 10.86
C LYS A 255 6.35 -8.62 10.98
N PHE A 256 6.00 -7.79 9.99
CA PHE A 256 6.26 -6.36 10.06
C PHE A 256 5.46 -5.66 11.16
N LEU A 257 4.18 -5.98 11.34
CA LEU A 257 3.35 -5.38 12.39
C LEU A 257 3.95 -5.57 13.79
N ARG A 258 4.65 -6.68 14.02
CA ARG A 258 5.39 -6.93 15.28
C ARG A 258 6.61 -6.03 15.47
N ILE A 259 7.24 -5.59 14.38
CA ILE A 259 8.40 -4.70 14.38
C ILE A 259 7.94 -3.24 14.52
N TYR A 260 6.74 -2.90 14.04
CA TYR A 260 6.24 -1.52 14.00
C TYR A 260 6.37 -0.71 15.32
N PRO A 261 6.06 -1.26 16.51
CA PRO A 261 6.19 -0.52 17.77
C PRO A 261 7.64 -0.19 18.14
N GLU A 262 8.59 -1.00 17.67
CA GLU A 262 10.04 -0.83 17.93
C GLU A 262 10.64 0.28 17.06
N LEU A 263 10.01 0.61 15.94
CA LEU A 263 10.42 1.72 15.08
C LEU A 263 10.28 3.04 15.83
N GLN A 264 11.39 3.75 15.96
CA GLN A 264 11.43 5.08 16.55
C GLN A 264 10.62 6.08 15.71
N PRO A 265 10.03 7.11 16.34
CA PRO A 265 9.46 8.21 15.60
C PRO A 265 10.48 8.84 14.65
N THR A 266 10.02 9.29 13.49
CA THR A 266 10.87 9.77 12.40
C THR A 266 10.54 11.22 12.04
N PRO A 267 11.47 12.00 11.47
CA PRO A 267 11.25 13.42 11.21
C PRO A 267 10.01 13.72 10.37
N LEU A 268 9.76 13.00 9.27
CA LEU A 268 8.58 13.29 8.43
C LEU A 268 7.30 12.83 9.12
N GLN A 269 7.32 11.69 9.83
CA GLN A 269 6.18 11.28 10.65
C GLN A 269 5.79 12.35 11.67
N LEU A 270 6.77 12.94 12.37
CA LEU A 270 6.52 13.94 13.41
C LEU A 270 6.06 15.28 12.83
N GLU A 271 6.64 15.72 11.70
CA GLU A 271 6.28 16.98 11.04
C GLU A 271 4.87 16.93 10.43
N GLU A 272 4.54 15.85 9.73
CA GLU A 272 3.24 15.69 9.08
C GLU A 272 2.18 15.10 10.01
N ASP A 273 2.55 14.58 11.18
CA ASP A 273 1.67 13.81 12.06
C ASP A 273 0.95 12.66 11.29
N LEU A 274 1.75 11.86 10.57
CA LEU A 274 1.29 10.75 9.72
C LEU A 274 2.10 9.47 9.99
N GLU A 275 1.49 8.52 10.68
CA GLU A 275 2.11 7.25 11.12
C GLU A 275 2.76 6.44 10.00
N GLN A 276 2.14 6.41 8.82
CA GLN A 276 2.64 5.66 7.67
C GLN A 276 3.99 6.20 7.16
N LEU A 277 4.34 7.47 7.43
CA LEU A 277 5.64 8.00 7.04
C LEU A 277 6.79 7.32 7.79
N LYS A 278 6.57 6.89 9.05
CA LYS A 278 7.55 6.09 9.80
C LYS A 278 7.95 4.83 9.08
N VAL A 279 7.00 4.19 8.41
CA VAL A 279 7.24 2.96 7.65
C VAL A 279 8.00 3.26 6.36
N LEU A 280 7.66 4.35 5.65
CA LEU A 280 8.40 4.79 4.45
C LEU A 280 9.84 5.22 4.76
N GLU A 281 10.06 6.01 5.82
CA GLU A 281 11.38 6.51 6.22
C GLU A 281 12.33 5.39 6.63
N ASN A 282 11.80 4.28 7.16
CA ASN A 282 12.58 3.08 7.46
C ASN A 282 12.80 2.15 6.23
N GLY A 283 12.45 2.63 5.02
CA GLY A 283 12.74 1.94 3.75
C GLY A 283 11.78 0.81 3.39
N TYR A 284 10.67 0.66 4.12
CA TYR A 284 9.68 -0.35 3.82
C TYR A 284 8.74 0.09 2.68
N LYS A 285 8.27 -0.89 1.91
CA LYS A 285 7.39 -0.65 0.76
C LYS A 285 5.92 -0.81 1.13
N MET A 286 5.11 0.06 0.53
CA MET A 286 3.67 0.13 0.71
C MET A 286 2.95 -0.02 -0.62
N LYS A 287 2.04 -0.97 -0.74
CA LYS A 287 1.20 -1.11 -1.92
C LYS A 287 -0.04 -0.20 -1.79
N VAL A 288 -0.40 0.50 -2.86
CA VAL A 288 -1.56 1.40 -2.88
C VAL A 288 -2.52 0.95 -3.96
N ILE A 289 -3.78 0.70 -3.59
CA ILE A 289 -4.86 0.48 -4.54
C ILE A 289 -5.65 1.77 -4.77
N ARG A 290 -6.22 1.91 -5.96
CA ARG A 290 -7.17 2.98 -6.27
C ARG A 290 -8.57 2.41 -6.20
N VAL A 291 -9.47 3.12 -5.52
CA VAL A 291 -10.87 2.74 -5.37
C VAL A 291 -11.76 3.92 -5.73
N ASP A 292 -12.97 3.64 -6.21
CA ASP A 292 -14.02 4.65 -6.39
C ASP A 292 -14.89 4.65 -5.13
N HIS A 293 -14.44 5.37 -4.12
CA HIS A 293 -15.09 5.44 -2.82
C HIS A 293 -15.25 6.88 -2.38
N GLU A 294 -16.44 7.22 -1.89
CA GLU A 294 -16.64 8.48 -1.21
C GLU A 294 -16.25 8.32 0.27
N ALA A 295 -15.16 8.98 0.67
CA ALA A 295 -14.62 8.88 2.03
C ALA A 295 -15.55 9.58 3.04
N HIS A 296 -16.30 8.76 3.79
CA HIS A 296 -17.29 9.18 4.79
C HIS A 296 -16.88 8.78 6.21
N GLY A 297 -15.75 9.32 6.70
CA GLY A 297 -15.34 9.17 8.10
C GLY A 297 -16.11 10.11 9.01
N VAL A 298 -16.31 9.70 10.26
CA VAL A 298 -16.82 10.57 11.33
C VAL A 298 -15.62 11.07 12.10
N ASP A 299 -15.37 12.36 12.24
CA ASP A 299 -14.30 12.88 13.11
C ASP A 299 -14.79 13.88 14.15
N ALA A 300 -15.90 14.54 13.85
CA ALA A 300 -16.61 15.43 14.74
C ALA A 300 -18.10 15.03 14.86
N PRO A 301 -18.82 15.48 15.90
CA PRO A 301 -20.24 15.20 16.05
C PRO A 301 -21.08 15.56 14.83
N GLU A 302 -20.73 16.64 14.12
CA GLU A 302 -21.46 17.13 12.94
C GLU A 302 -21.36 16.20 11.73
N ASP A 303 -20.37 15.29 11.71
CA ASP A 303 -20.24 14.31 10.63
C ASP A 303 -21.29 13.21 10.72
N VAL A 304 -21.86 12.95 11.92
CA VAL A 304 -22.91 11.94 12.12
C VAL A 304 -24.13 12.25 11.26
N ASP A 305 -24.54 13.51 11.18
CA ASP A 305 -25.70 13.91 10.36
C ASP A 305 -25.43 13.69 8.87
N LYS A 306 -24.19 13.91 8.42
CA LYS A 306 -23.79 13.63 7.02
C LYS A 306 -23.89 12.14 6.72
N ILE A 307 -23.43 11.28 7.65
CA ILE A 307 -23.57 9.81 7.53
C ILE A 307 -25.04 9.41 7.46
N VAL A 308 -25.88 9.93 8.36
CA VAL A 308 -27.32 9.61 8.40
C VAL A 308 -28.00 10.02 7.09
N GLN A 309 -27.76 11.23 6.60
CA GLN A 309 -28.30 11.70 5.33
C GLN A 309 -27.85 10.84 4.14
N PHE A 310 -26.58 10.45 4.13
CA PHE A 310 -26.02 9.59 3.11
C PHE A 310 -26.66 8.19 3.13
N MET A 311 -26.80 7.61 4.31
CA MET A 311 -27.47 6.32 4.50
C MET A 311 -28.91 6.35 4.01
N HIS A 312 -29.67 7.40 4.33
CA HIS A 312 -31.03 7.57 3.82
C HIS A 312 -31.07 7.66 2.29
N LYS A 313 -30.17 8.44 1.67
CA LYS A 313 -30.09 8.55 0.20
C LYS A 313 -29.80 7.21 -0.48
N ARG A 314 -29.07 6.32 0.20
CA ARG A 314 -28.71 4.98 -0.30
C ARG A 314 -29.62 3.86 0.21
N ASN A 315 -30.70 4.18 0.91
CA ASN A 315 -31.61 3.21 1.55
C ASN A 315 -30.87 2.19 2.45
N LEU A 316 -29.86 2.65 3.18
CA LEU A 316 -29.13 1.87 4.17
C LEU A 316 -29.80 2.03 5.54
N SER A 317 -29.99 0.93 6.27
CA SER A 317 -30.56 0.89 7.63
C SER A 317 -29.49 0.93 8.71
#